data_AF-A0A8I2FSG9-F1
#
_entry.id   AF-A0A8I2FSG9-F1
#
_cell.length_a   1.000
_cell.length_b   1.000
_cell.length_c   1.000
_cell.angle_alpha   90.00
_cell.angle_beta   90.00
_cell.angle_gamma   90.00
#
_symmetry.space_group_name_H-M   'P 1'
#
loop_
_entity.id
_entity.type
_entity.pdbx_description
1 polymer ?
#
loop_
_entity_poly.entity_id
_entity_poly.type
_entity_poly.pdbx_seq_one_letter_code
_entity_poly.pdbx_strand_id
1 'polypeptide(L)'
;MKKEKLKQMASRLREFRKRHGLKQDDYAVMAGLKRAAISRMETGGSKPSFGLLYALREKYDLSIDWLISGEGPMHRGQNQNTDFGEFSPTFWEMIENMQRNKALMHAVFSAYHTKLVEIELLKSKTPEEESDD
;
A
#
# COMPACT_ATOMS: atom_id res chain seq x y z
N MET A 1 -31.45 -1.69 7.48
CA MET A 1 -30.37 -0.72 7.73
C MET A 1 -29.02 -1.34 8.13
N LYS A 2 -28.91 -2.07 9.27
CA LYS A 2 -27.62 -2.60 9.78
C LYS A 2 -26.89 -3.56 8.82
N LYS A 3 -27.64 -4.43 8.14
CA LYS A 3 -27.11 -5.40 7.16
C LYS A 3 -26.54 -4.72 5.90
N GLU A 4 -27.11 -3.58 5.52
CA GLU A 4 -26.69 -2.81 4.34
C GLU A 4 -25.35 -2.11 4.58
N LYS A 5 -25.20 -1.44 5.73
CA LYS A 5 -23.91 -0.85 6.14
C LYS A 5 -22.78 -1.89 6.21
N LEU A 6 -23.09 -3.11 6.67
CA LEU A 6 -22.10 -4.20 6.70
C LEU A 6 -21.67 -4.64 5.29
N LYS A 7 -22.61 -4.71 4.33
CA LYS A 7 -22.28 -5.01 2.92
C LYS A 7 -21.41 -3.93 2.29
N GLN A 8 -21.68 -2.66 2.57
CA GLN A 8 -20.87 -1.54 2.06
C GLN A 8 -19.44 -1.60 2.60
N MET A 9 -19.27 -1.81 3.91
CA MET A 9 -17.95 -2.00 4.53
C MET A 9 -17.23 -3.23 3.95
N ALA A 10 -17.94 -4.34 3.74
CA ALA A 10 -17.40 -5.55 3.11
C ALA A 10 -16.91 -5.29 1.67
N SER A 11 -17.67 -4.50 0.90
CA SER A 11 -17.27 -4.08 -0.45
C SER A 11 -15.98 -3.28 -0.43
N ARG A 12 -15.86 -2.31 0.48
CA ARG A 12 -14.64 -1.50 0.66
C ARG A 12 -13.43 -2.33 1.09
N LEU A 13 -13.63 -3.31 1.99
CA LEU A 13 -12.57 -4.23 2.39
C LEU A 13 -12.03 -5.05 1.20
N ARG A 14 -12.94 -5.56 0.36
CA ARG A 14 -12.61 -6.30 -0.87
C ARG A 14 -11.94 -5.41 -1.90
N GLU A 15 -12.43 -4.18 -2.05
CA GLU A 15 -11.85 -3.18 -2.95
C GLU A 15 -10.40 -2.87 -2.58
N PHE A 16 -10.14 -2.58 -1.30
CA PHE A 16 -8.80 -2.33 -0.78
C PHE A 16 -7.85 -3.49 -1.12
N ARG A 17 -8.31 -4.72 -0.87
CA ARG A 17 -7.54 -5.93 -1.18
C ARG A 17 -7.14 -5.99 -2.65
N LYS A 18 -8.12 -5.80 -3.54
CA LYS A 18 -7.91 -5.87 -4.99
C LYS A 18 -6.98 -4.77 -5.49
N ARG A 19 -7.09 -3.54 -4.98
CA ARG A 19 -6.21 -2.42 -5.35
C ARG A 19 -4.74 -2.71 -5.02
N HIS A 20 -4.48 -3.49 -3.98
CA HIS A 20 -3.14 -3.91 -3.58
C HIS A 20 -2.68 -5.23 -4.21
N GLY A 21 -3.44 -5.80 -5.15
CA GLY A 21 -3.09 -7.07 -5.81
C GLY A 21 -3.12 -8.29 -4.88
N LEU A 22 -3.70 -8.16 -3.68
CA LEU A 22 -3.70 -9.21 -2.66
C LEU A 22 -4.77 -10.26 -2.92
N LYS A 23 -4.48 -11.51 -2.58
CA LYS A 23 -5.41 -12.65 -2.54
C LYS A 23 -6.11 -12.71 -1.19
N GLN A 24 -7.25 -13.41 -1.13
CA GLN A 24 -7.95 -13.63 0.15
C GLN A 24 -7.11 -14.43 1.14
N ASP A 25 -6.20 -15.27 0.64
CA ASP A 25 -5.25 -16.01 1.47
C ASP A 25 -4.23 -15.09 2.15
N ASP A 26 -3.81 -14.00 1.51
CA ASP A 26 -2.89 -13.04 2.12
C ASP A 26 -3.52 -12.35 3.34
N TYR A 27 -4.82 -12.00 3.23
CA TYR A 27 -5.60 -11.50 4.38
C TYR A 27 -5.75 -12.54 5.47
N ALA A 28 -5.92 -13.81 5.09
CA ALA A 28 -6.09 -14.91 6.02
C ALA A 28 -4.81 -15.10 6.85
N VAL A 29 -3.65 -15.13 6.19
CA VAL A 29 -2.33 -15.18 6.83
C VAL A 29 -2.11 -13.98 7.75
N MET A 30 -2.36 -12.75 7.27
CA MET A 30 -2.20 -11.53 8.07
C MET A 30 -3.06 -11.51 9.35
N ALA A 31 -4.26 -12.09 9.28
CA ALA A 31 -5.20 -12.08 10.40
C ALA A 31 -5.11 -13.34 11.28
N GLY A 32 -4.28 -14.33 10.93
CA GLY A 32 -4.28 -15.64 11.59
C GLY A 32 -5.60 -16.39 11.44
N LEU A 33 -6.27 -16.24 10.29
CA LEU A 33 -7.60 -16.79 10.00
C LEU A 33 -7.58 -17.75 8.83
N LYS A 34 -8.69 -18.47 8.63
CA LYS A 34 -8.93 -19.26 7.42
C LYS A 34 -9.45 -18.36 6.28
N ARG A 35 -9.08 -18.67 5.03
CA ARG A 35 -9.59 -18.01 3.82
C ARG A 35 -11.11 -17.86 3.78
N ALA A 36 -11.84 -18.88 4.24
CA ALA A 36 -13.31 -18.85 4.30
C ALA A 36 -13.86 -17.73 5.20
N ALA A 37 -13.14 -17.40 6.29
CA ALA A 37 -13.50 -16.28 7.15
C ALA A 37 -13.36 -14.95 6.40
N ILE A 38 -12.28 -14.77 5.64
CA ILE A 38 -12.08 -13.59 4.79
C ILE A 38 -13.18 -13.47 3.74
N SER A 39 -13.51 -14.56 3.05
CA SER A 39 -14.61 -14.55 2.07
C SER A 39 -15.94 -14.14 2.71
N ARG A 40 -16.23 -14.64 3.92
CA ARG A 40 -17.45 -14.27 4.66
C ARG A 40 -17.45 -12.79 5.06
N MET A 41 -16.30 -12.23 5.42
CA MET A 41 -16.15 -10.79 5.70
C MET A 41 -16.38 -9.95 4.44
N GLU A 42 -15.74 -10.29 3.31
CA GLU A 42 -15.84 -9.55 2.04
C GLU A 42 -17.21 -9.63 1.36
N THR A 43 -18.04 -10.57 1.77
CA THR A 43 -19.43 -10.72 1.30
C THR A 43 -20.45 -10.14 2.28
N GLY A 44 -20.00 -9.58 3.41
CA GLY A 44 -20.86 -9.02 4.45
C GLY A 44 -21.58 -10.06 5.30
N GLY A 45 -21.15 -11.32 5.25
CA GLY A 45 -21.66 -12.40 6.10
C GLY A 45 -21.13 -12.37 7.54
N SER A 46 -20.08 -11.59 7.80
CA SER A 46 -19.54 -11.30 9.14
C SER A 46 -18.79 -9.97 9.15
N LYS A 47 -18.56 -9.40 10.35
CA LYS A 47 -17.69 -8.23 10.52
C LYS A 47 -16.22 -8.62 10.31
N PRO A 48 -15.36 -7.71 9.80
CA PRO A 48 -13.92 -7.88 9.82
C PRO A 48 -13.43 -8.13 11.25
N SER A 49 -12.44 -9.02 11.41
CA SER A 49 -11.83 -9.25 12.72
C SER A 49 -10.96 -8.06 13.11
N PHE A 50 -10.78 -7.85 14.42
CA PHE A 50 -9.85 -6.84 14.91
C PHE A 50 -8.43 -7.07 14.40
N GLY A 51 -7.95 -8.33 14.40
CA GLY A 51 -6.61 -8.67 13.89
C GLY A 51 -6.40 -8.27 12.43
N LEU A 52 -7.40 -8.50 11.56
CA LEU A 52 -7.32 -8.03 10.17
C LEU A 52 -7.28 -6.51 10.09
N LEU A 53 -8.15 -5.82 10.82
CA LEU A 53 -8.19 -4.35 10.82
C LEU A 53 -6.88 -3.74 11.31
N TYR A 54 -6.32 -4.30 12.39
CA TYR A 54 -5.04 -3.87 12.94
C TYR A 54 -3.90 -4.10 11.94
N ALA A 55 -3.81 -5.30 11.34
CA ALA A 55 -2.79 -5.61 10.35
C ALA A 55 -2.87 -4.67 9.12
N LEU A 56 -4.08 -4.41 8.61
CA LEU A 56 -4.25 -3.52 7.46
C LEU A 56 -3.92 -2.06 7.79
N ARG A 57 -4.27 -1.61 9.00
CA ARG A 57 -3.93 -0.28 9.50
C ARG A 57 -2.43 -0.08 9.61
N GLU A 58 -1.71 -1.05 10.17
CA GLU A 58 -0.27 -0.90 10.45
C GLU A 58 0.59 -1.16 9.21
N LYS A 59 0.19 -2.11 8.34
CA LYS A 59 0.99 -2.49 7.18
C LYS A 59 0.74 -1.63 5.93
N TYR A 60 -0.47 -1.12 5.77
CA TYR A 60 -0.88 -0.41 4.56
C TYR A 60 -1.52 0.94 4.85
N ASP A 61 -1.34 1.47 6.06
CA ASP A 61 -1.92 2.74 6.49
C ASP A 61 -3.43 2.86 6.23
N LEU A 62 -4.19 1.74 6.24
CA LEU A 62 -5.61 1.79 5.96
C LEU A 62 -6.34 2.68 6.99
N SER A 63 -7.11 3.64 6.48
CA SER A 63 -8.03 4.44 7.29
C SER A 63 -9.22 3.58 7.70
N ILE A 64 -9.30 3.28 9.00
CA ILE A 64 -10.42 2.53 9.57
C ILE A 64 -11.72 3.34 9.48
N ASP A 65 -11.63 4.67 9.59
CA ASP A 65 -12.78 5.56 9.41
C ASP A 65 -13.35 5.44 8.00
N TRP A 66 -12.49 5.52 6.97
CA TRP A 66 -12.91 5.31 5.58
C TRP A 66 -13.51 3.93 5.35
N LEU A 67 -12.94 2.88 5.95
CA LEU A 67 -13.49 1.54 5.81
C LEU A 67 -14.92 1.46 6.37
N ILE A 68 -15.18 2.11 7.51
CA ILE A 68 -16.47 2.06 8.22
C ILE A 68 -17.51 3.00 7.61
N SER A 69 -17.16 4.26 7.33
CA SER A 69 -18.08 5.28 6.82
C SER A 69 -18.12 5.31 5.28
N GLY A 70 -16.97 5.13 4.64
CA GLY A 70 -16.77 5.42 3.21
C GLY A 70 -16.38 6.85 2.91
N GLU A 71 -16.19 7.65 3.96
CA GLU A 71 -15.89 9.07 3.86
C GLU A 71 -14.40 9.30 4.17
N GLY A 72 -13.84 10.36 3.57
CA GLY A 72 -12.43 10.72 3.74
C GLY A 72 -11.46 9.85 2.93
N PRO A 73 -10.16 9.97 3.20
CA PRO A 73 -9.12 9.26 2.45
C PRO A 73 -9.03 7.79 2.85
N MET A 74 -8.77 6.93 1.87
CA MET A 74 -8.57 5.49 2.06
C MET A 74 -7.32 5.16 2.90
N HIS A 75 -6.25 5.95 2.77
CA HIS A 75 -5.03 5.78 3.56
C HIS A 75 -4.87 6.94 4.54
N ARG A 76 -4.38 6.61 5.73
CA ARG A 76 -3.98 7.56 6.76
C ARG A 76 -2.82 8.39 6.21
N GLY A 77 -2.81 9.70 6.48
CA GLY A 77 -1.73 10.58 6.04
C GLY A 77 -1.84 11.10 4.59
N GLN A 78 -2.81 10.67 3.78
CA GLN A 78 -3.10 11.27 2.45
C GLN A 78 -3.70 12.69 2.53
N ASN A 79 -3.79 13.26 3.73
CA ASN A 79 -4.20 14.65 3.96
C ASN A 79 -3.03 15.51 4.49
N GLN A 80 -1.81 14.96 4.54
CA GLN A 80 -0.66 15.79 4.27
C GLN A 80 -0.58 15.88 2.74
N ASN A 81 -0.10 17.00 2.22
CA ASN A 81 0.28 17.16 0.83
C ASN A 81 1.03 15.90 0.31
N THR A 82 1.27 15.81 -0.99
CA THR A 82 2.54 15.21 -1.44
C THR A 82 3.67 16.01 -0.77
N ASP A 83 3.92 15.71 0.50
CA ASP A 83 4.94 16.26 1.37
C ASP A 83 6.22 15.53 0.99
N PHE A 84 6.61 15.74 -0.26
CA PHE A 84 8.00 15.91 -0.57
C PHE A 84 8.45 17.13 0.23
N GLY A 85 8.75 16.91 1.52
CA GLY A 85 8.97 17.94 2.53
C GLY A 85 9.69 19.13 1.95
N GLU A 86 9.02 20.30 1.98
CA GLU A 86 9.48 21.60 1.47
C GLU A 86 10.84 21.51 0.81
N PHE A 87 10.87 20.98 -0.41
CA PHE A 87 12.11 20.93 -1.14
C PHE A 87 12.64 22.36 -1.19
N SER A 88 13.89 22.54 -0.73
CA SER A 88 14.58 23.83 -0.78
C SER A 88 14.29 24.51 -2.12
N PRO A 89 14.10 25.84 -2.18
CA PRO A 89 13.96 26.55 -3.44
C PRO A 89 14.99 26.10 -4.50
N THR A 90 16.19 25.74 -4.06
CA THR A 90 17.26 25.18 -4.90
C THR A 90 16.95 23.83 -5.54
N PHE A 91 16.17 22.97 -4.90
CA PHE A 91 15.76 21.68 -5.46
C PHE A 91 14.73 21.88 -6.58
N TRP A 92 13.79 22.81 -6.41
CA TRP A 92 12.85 23.14 -7.48
C TRP A 92 13.54 23.82 -8.66
N GLU A 93 14.45 24.76 -8.39
CA GLU A 93 15.32 25.35 -9.42
C GLU A 93 16.15 24.28 -10.14
N MET A 94 16.64 23.27 -9.42
CA MET A 94 17.33 22.13 -10.02
C MET A 94 16.41 21.34 -10.95
N ILE A 95 15.18 21.01 -10.54
CA ILE A 95 14.20 20.31 -11.40
C ILE A 95 13.87 21.12 -12.67
N GLU A 96 13.66 22.42 -12.55
CA GLU A 96 13.37 23.28 -13.70
C GLU A 96 14.56 23.38 -14.67
N ASN A 97 15.77 23.53 -14.13
CA ASN A 97 17.00 23.53 -14.92
C ASN A 97 17.25 22.18 -15.61
N MET A 98 16.89 21.08 -14.96
CA MET A 98 16.90 19.75 -15.56
C MET A 98 15.91 19.67 -16.73
N GLN A 99 14.67 20.13 -16.60
CA GLN A 99 13.69 20.09 -17.70
C GLN A 99 14.13 20.90 -18.93
N ARG A 100 14.91 21.97 -18.72
CA ARG A 100 15.48 22.78 -19.81
C ARG A 100 16.75 22.17 -20.41
N ASN A 101 17.44 21.26 -19.70
CA ASN A 101 18.67 20.62 -20.15
C ASN A 101 18.53 19.09 -20.20
N LYS A 102 18.24 18.57 -21.39
CA LYS A 102 18.05 17.13 -21.66
C LYS A 102 19.26 16.27 -21.26
N ALA A 103 20.49 16.80 -21.34
CA ALA A 103 21.68 16.06 -20.95
C ALA A 103 21.78 15.87 -19.43
N LEU A 104 21.40 16.89 -18.66
CA LEU A 104 21.35 16.83 -17.20
C LEU A 104 20.23 15.88 -16.73
N MET A 105 19.05 15.96 -17.34
CA MET A 105 17.97 14.98 -17.12
C MET A 105 18.44 13.56 -17.40
N HIS A 106 19.08 13.33 -18.54
CA HIS A 106 19.55 12.00 -18.90
C HIS A 106 20.62 11.49 -17.94
N ALA A 107 21.55 12.33 -17.48
CA ALA A 107 22.57 11.95 -16.50
C ALA A 107 21.96 11.58 -15.14
N VAL A 108 21.00 12.37 -14.65
CA VAL A 108 20.31 12.10 -13.38
C VAL A 108 19.46 10.84 -13.49
N PHE A 109 18.62 10.70 -14.53
CA PHE A 109 17.83 9.49 -14.75
C PHE A 109 18.68 8.24 -14.94
N SER A 110 19.81 8.34 -15.65
CA SER A 110 20.75 7.22 -15.83
C SER A 110 21.38 6.79 -14.50
N ALA A 111 21.80 7.75 -13.67
CA ALA A 111 22.33 7.46 -12.34
C ALA A 111 21.26 6.82 -11.43
N TYR A 112 20.02 7.33 -11.44
CA TYR A 112 18.90 6.75 -10.71
C TYR A 112 18.54 5.36 -11.23
N HIS A 113 18.49 5.15 -12.54
CA HIS A 113 18.21 3.85 -13.15
C HIS A 113 19.25 2.81 -12.75
N THR A 114 20.53 3.18 -12.77
CA THR A 114 21.63 2.31 -12.33
C THR A 114 21.46 1.90 -10.86
N LYS A 115 21.12 2.85 -9.98
CA LYS A 115 20.83 2.56 -8.57
C LYS A 115 19.60 1.68 -8.36
N LEU A 116 18.55 1.87 -9.17
CA LEU A 116 17.35 1.05 -9.12
C LEU A 116 17.63 -0.40 -9.55
N VAL A 117 18.45 -0.60 -10.59
CA VAL A 117 18.87 -1.93 -11.03
C VAL A 117 19.73 -2.62 -9.97
N GLU A 118 20.65 -1.91 -9.31
CA GLU A 118 21.43 -2.44 -8.18
C GLU A 118 20.53 -2.92 -7.02
N ILE A 119 19.50 -2.13 -6.66
CA ILE A 119 18.54 -2.48 -5.61
C ILE A 119 17.73 -3.72 -6.01
N GLU A 120 17.27 -3.80 -7.25
CA GLU A 120 16.50 -4.94 -7.74
C GLU A 120 17.33 -6.23 -7.79
N LEU A 121 18.60 -6.11 -8.18
CA LEU A 121 19.58 -7.21 -8.14
C LEU A 121 19.85 -7.69 -6.72
N LEU A 122 19.95 -6.78 -5.75
CA LEU A 122 20.13 -7.13 -4.33
C LEU A 122 18.91 -7.88 -3.77
N LYS A 123 17.69 -7.48 -4.16
CA LYS A 123 16.45 -8.19 -3.79
C LYS A 123 16.34 -9.58 -4.43
N SER A 124 16.92 -9.76 -5.62
CA SER A 124 16.95 -11.06 -6.31
C SER A 124 18.03 -12.03 -5.78
N LYS A 125 18.92 -11.56 -4.90
CA LYS A 125 20.07 -12.33 -4.39
C LYS A 125 19.92 -12.86 -2.96
N THR A 126 18.76 -12.70 -2.30
CA THR A 126 18.51 -13.39 -1.02
C THR A 126 18.17 -14.86 -1.30
N PRO A 127 19.03 -15.83 -0.94
CA PRO A 127 18.74 -17.24 -1.10
C PRO A 127 17.80 -17.71 0.01
N GLU A 128 16.83 -18.53 -0.37
CA GLU A 128 16.19 -19.50 0.53
C GLU A 128 17.26 -20.50 1.00
N GLU A 129 18.01 -20.17 2.05
CA GLU A 129 18.94 -21.11 2.71
C GLU A 129 18.92 -20.90 4.23
N GLU A 130 17.82 -21.31 4.87
CA GLU A 130 17.83 -21.88 6.22
C GLU A 130 16.77 -23.00 6.25
N SER A 131 17.06 -24.09 5.54
CA SER A 131 16.50 -25.41 5.84
C SER A 131 17.58 -26.45 5.62
N ASP A 132 18.22 -26.83 6.72
CA ASP A 132 18.61 -28.19 7.09
C ASP A 132 19.85 -28.12 7.96
N ASP A 133 19.63 -28.02 9.27
CA ASP A 133 20.30 -28.79 10.32
C ASP A 133 19.46 -28.78 11.61
#